data_AF-W2SM79-F1
#
_entry.id   AF-W2SM79-F1
#
_cell.length_a   1.000
_cell.length_b   1.000
_cell.length_c   1.000
_cell.angle_alpha   90.00
_cell.angle_beta   90.00
_cell.angle_gamma   90.00
#
_symmetry.space_group_name_H-M   'P 1'
#
loop_
_entity.id
_entity.type
_entity.pdbx_description
1 polymer ?
#
loop_
_entity_poly.entity_id
_entity_poly.type
_entity_poly.pdbx_seq_one_letter_code
_entity_poly.pdbx_strand_id
1 'polypeptide(L)'
;MEELDSDDSLLAFEGRQALRDIVQFVPLRQFLRGPVTGVESERVMWLLAKEVLAEVPLQLTSYMELKRISPLKQTDDTDGLEMTFTANLQEREHHYPYPTAPPDA
;
A
#
# COMPACT_ATOMS: atom_id res chain seq x y z
N MET A 1 7.74 -7.20 14.12
CA MET A 1 7.23 -6.50 12.92
C MET A 1 7.40 -7.40 11.72
N GLU A 2 8.61 -7.89 11.43
CA GLU A 2 8.83 -8.95 10.41
C GLU A 2 8.00 -10.22 10.67
N GLU A 3 7.81 -10.63 11.93
CA GLU A 3 6.95 -11.79 12.27
C GLU A 3 5.49 -11.65 11.79
N LEU A 4 5.00 -10.43 11.60
CA LEU A 4 3.63 -10.19 11.12
C LEU A 4 3.54 -10.14 9.58
N ASP A 5 4.66 -9.95 8.89
CA ASP A 5 4.77 -9.75 7.44
C ASP A 5 4.49 -11.03 6.64
N SER A 6 4.37 -12.19 7.31
CA SER A 6 3.93 -13.49 6.78
C SER A 6 4.60 -14.00 5.47
N ASP A 7 5.69 -13.39 5.01
CA ASP A 7 6.50 -13.77 3.84
C ASP A 7 6.91 -15.25 3.83
N ASP A 8 7.38 -15.76 4.98
CA ASP A 8 7.88 -17.12 5.12
C ASP A 8 6.77 -18.13 5.43
N SER A 9 5.76 -17.69 6.21
CA SER A 9 4.66 -18.55 6.66
C SER A 9 3.49 -17.76 7.24
N LEU A 10 2.28 -18.32 7.12
CA LEU A 10 1.08 -17.75 7.71
C LEU A 10 1.18 -17.69 9.24
N LEU A 11 0.86 -16.53 9.80
CA LEU A 11 0.82 -16.29 11.24
C LEU A 11 0.00 -17.37 11.96
N ALA A 12 0.61 -17.99 12.97
CA ALA A 12 -0.03 -19.00 13.81
C ALA A 12 0.10 -18.64 15.28
N PHE A 13 -0.99 -18.78 16.03
CA PHE A 13 -1.04 -18.51 17.46
C PHE A 13 -2.06 -19.42 18.15
N GLU A 14 -1.69 -20.02 19.28
CA GLU A 14 -2.54 -20.93 20.07
C GLU A 14 -3.21 -22.05 19.25
N GLY A 15 -2.46 -22.67 18.34
CA GLY A 15 -2.96 -23.76 17.49
C GLY A 15 -3.93 -23.31 16.40
N ARG A 16 -4.13 -22.00 16.21
CA ARG A 16 -4.86 -21.42 15.09
C ARG A 16 -3.88 -20.83 14.10
N GLN A 17 -4.18 -20.97 12.82
CA GLN A 17 -3.40 -20.36 11.75
C GLN A 17 -4.29 -19.34 11.03
N ALA A 18 -3.69 -18.24 10.61
CA ALA A 18 -4.34 -17.27 9.74
C ALA A 18 -4.80 -17.97 8.45
N LEU A 19 -5.97 -17.59 7.95
CA LEU A 19 -6.50 -18.17 6.72
C LEU A 19 -5.70 -17.74 5.49
N ARG A 20 -5.19 -16.50 5.52
CA ARG A 20 -4.48 -15.85 4.44
C ARG A 20 -3.59 -14.77 5.03
N ASP A 21 -2.61 -14.38 4.24
CA ASP A 21 -1.79 -13.20 4.49
C ASP A 21 -2.55 -11.92 4.11
N ILE A 22 -2.49 -10.92 5.00
CA ILE A 22 -3.13 -9.61 4.86
C ILE A 22 -2.30 -8.48 5.50
N VAL A 23 -1.07 -8.74 5.95
CA VAL A 23 -0.27 -7.76 6.68
C VAL A 23 1.08 -7.60 6.00
N GLN A 24 1.42 -6.37 5.62
CA GLN A 24 2.75 -6.03 5.11
C GLN A 24 3.47 -5.07 6.08
N PHE A 25 4.77 -5.26 6.27
CA PHE A 25 5.63 -4.30 6.94
C PHE A 25 6.86 -3.88 6.11
N VAL A 26 6.83 -2.65 5.59
CA VAL A 26 8.01 -2.07 4.91
C VAL A 26 8.62 -0.94 5.76
N PRO A 27 9.84 -1.09 6.30
CA PRO A 27 10.45 -0.05 7.12
C PRO A 27 10.93 1.14 6.27
N LEU A 28 10.27 2.30 6.39
CA LEU A 28 10.63 3.54 5.69
C LEU A 28 12.13 3.87 5.74
N ARG A 29 12.77 3.64 6.89
CA ARG A 29 14.21 3.90 7.11
C ARG A 29 15.14 3.21 6.10
N GLN A 30 14.72 2.10 5.47
CA GLN A 30 15.52 1.40 4.46
C GLN A 30 15.68 2.22 3.17
N PHE A 31 14.76 3.16 2.90
CA PHE A 31 14.81 4.03 1.73
C PHE A 31 15.49 5.37 1.99
N LEU A 32 15.67 5.74 3.27
CA LEU A 32 16.27 7.00 3.67
C LEU A 32 17.81 6.94 3.59
N ARG A 33 18.42 7.92 2.95
CA ARG A 33 19.89 8.07 2.87
C ARG A 33 20.43 9.31 3.60
N GLY A 34 19.56 10.08 4.26
CA GLY A 34 19.89 11.35 4.90
C GLY A 34 18.64 12.25 4.99
N PRO A 35 18.81 13.57 5.18
CA PRO A 35 17.69 14.52 5.13
C PRO A 35 16.92 14.39 3.81
N VAL A 36 15.59 14.28 3.92
CA VAL A 36 14.71 14.10 2.77
C VAL A 36 14.24 15.47 2.29
N THR A 37 14.75 15.92 1.15
CA THR A 37 14.35 17.20 0.54
C THR A 37 14.23 17.06 -0.98
N GLY A 38 13.23 17.73 -1.56
CA GLY A 38 13.06 17.79 -3.02
C GLY A 38 12.99 16.42 -3.68
N VAL A 39 13.81 16.20 -4.72
CA VAL A 39 13.83 14.97 -5.55
C VAL A 39 14.02 13.68 -4.74
N GLU A 40 14.76 13.73 -3.63
CA GLU A 40 14.95 12.54 -2.78
C GLU A 40 13.64 12.12 -2.10
N SER A 41 12.74 13.06 -1.78
CA SER A 41 11.39 12.76 -1.27
C SER A 41 10.59 11.93 -2.27
N GLU A 42 10.56 12.34 -3.53
CA GLU A 42 9.80 11.66 -4.57
C GLU A 42 10.34 10.25 -4.81
N ARG A 43 11.68 10.10 -4.84
CA ARG A 43 12.33 8.80 -4.95
C ARG A 43 11.99 7.87 -3.78
N VAL A 44 12.08 8.37 -2.55
CA VAL A 44 11.73 7.60 -1.34
C VAL A 44 10.28 7.18 -1.37
N MET A 45 9.36 8.10 -1.72
CA MET A 45 7.93 7.81 -1.82
C MET A 45 7.64 6.76 -2.88
N TRP A 46 8.27 6.84 -4.06
CA TRP A 46 8.11 5.85 -5.12
C TRP A 46 8.62 4.47 -4.70
N LEU A 47 9.81 4.39 -4.11
CA LEU A 47 10.37 3.12 -3.64
C LEU A 47 9.51 2.49 -2.54
N LEU A 48 9.08 3.29 -1.56
CA LEU A 48 8.20 2.82 -0.51
C LEU A 48 6.88 2.31 -1.08
N ALA A 49 6.24 3.07 -1.97
CA ALA A 49 4.98 2.68 -2.58
C ALA A 49 5.12 1.39 -3.40
N LYS A 50 6.23 1.24 -4.13
CA LYS A 50 6.54 0.02 -4.89
C LYS A 50 6.58 -1.21 -4.00
N GLU A 51 7.31 -1.15 -2.89
CA GLU A 51 7.47 -2.30 -1.98
C GLU A 51 6.18 -2.55 -1.18
N VAL A 52 5.52 -1.50 -0.66
CA VAL A 52 4.27 -1.64 0.13
C VAL A 52 3.11 -2.21 -0.69
N LEU A 53 3.03 -1.87 -1.98
CA LEU A 53 1.91 -2.28 -2.83
C LEU A 53 2.17 -3.58 -3.60
N ALA A 54 3.37 -4.16 -3.49
CA ALA A 54 3.77 -5.33 -4.28
C ALA A 54 2.82 -6.53 -4.10
N GLU A 55 2.29 -6.71 -2.89
CA GLU A 55 1.49 -7.90 -2.53
C GLU A 55 -0.02 -7.71 -2.66
N VAL A 56 -0.50 -6.47 -2.70
CA VAL A 56 -1.93 -6.15 -2.77
C VAL A 56 -2.64 -6.93 -3.89
N PRO A 57 -2.07 -7.10 -5.11
CA PRO A 57 -2.72 -7.89 -6.15
C PRO A 57 -2.97 -9.35 -5.73
N LEU A 58 -1.99 -10.01 -5.12
CA LEU A 58 -2.11 -11.41 -4.69
C LEU A 58 -3.06 -11.55 -3.49
N GLN A 59 -2.98 -10.62 -2.53
CA GLN A 59 -3.88 -10.59 -1.38
C GLN A 59 -5.35 -10.41 -1.82
N LEU A 60 -5.59 -9.60 -2.85
CA LEU A 60 -6.92 -9.37 -3.42
C LEU A 60 -7.44 -10.61 -4.16
N THR A 61 -6.66 -11.19 -5.07
CA THR A 61 -7.11 -12.36 -5.86
C THR A 61 -7.32 -13.57 -4.95
N SER A 62 -6.44 -13.80 -3.98
CA SER A 62 -6.58 -14.84 -2.97
C SER A 62 -7.89 -14.69 -2.17
N TYR A 63 -8.29 -13.45 -1.84
CA TYR A 63 -9.58 -13.21 -1.19
C TYR A 63 -10.77 -13.55 -2.10
N MET A 64 -10.72 -13.11 -3.36
CA MET A 64 -11.77 -13.37 -4.34
C MET A 64 -11.96 -14.88 -4.57
N GLU A 65 -10.86 -15.62 -4.72
CA GLU A 65 -10.88 -17.08 -4.85
C GLU A 65 -11.50 -17.76 -3.63
N LEU A 66 -11.05 -17.40 -2.43
CA LEU A 66 -11.59 -17.94 -1.16
C LEU A 66 -13.10 -17.69 -1.05
N LYS A 67 -13.59 -16.53 -1.51
CA LYS A 67 -15.00 -16.15 -1.47
C LYS A 67 -15.79 -16.55 -2.72
N ARG A 68 -15.15 -17.18 -3.70
CA ARG A 68 -15.75 -17.53 -5.02
C ARG A 68 -16.38 -16.30 -5.71
N ILE A 69 -15.76 -15.14 -5.53
CA ILE A 69 -16.14 -13.91 -6.22
C ILE A 69 -15.52 -13.95 -7.61
N SER A 70 -16.36 -13.95 -8.64
CA SER A 70 -15.90 -13.88 -10.03
C SER A 70 -15.86 -12.42 -10.50
N PRO A 71 -14.94 -12.06 -11.41
CA PRO A 71 -14.94 -10.75 -12.05
C PRO A 71 -16.29 -10.45 -12.68
N LEU A 72 -16.73 -9.20 -12.55
CA LEU A 72 -17.91 -8.72 -13.27
C LEU A 72 -17.63 -8.82 -14.78
N LYS A 73 -18.61 -9.31 -15.55
CA LYS A 73 -18.56 -9.20 -17.01
C LYS A 73 -18.65 -7.73 -17.35
N GLN A 74 -17.84 -7.28 -18.32
CA GLN A 74 -18.04 -5.97 -18.92
C GLN A 74 -19.41 -5.97 -19.58
N THR A 75 -20.37 -5.33 -18.93
CA THR A 75 -21.65 -4.95 -19.53
C THR A 75 -21.48 -3.54 -20.06
N ASP A 76 -21.94 -3.28 -21.29
CA ASP A 76 -21.88 -1.93 -21.91
C ASP A 76 -22.69 -0.87 -21.13
N ASP A 77 -23.44 -1.27 -20.10
CA ASP A 77 -24.12 -0.39 -19.15
C ASP A 77 -23.13 0.21 -18.14
N THR A 78 -22.29 1.14 -18.60
CA THR A 78 -21.38 1.97 -17.79
C THR A 78 -22.09 3.08 -17.00
N ASP A 79 -23.38 2.93 -16.69
CA ASP A 79 -24.16 3.95 -15.97
C ASP A 79 -24.10 3.79 -14.44
N GLY A 80 -23.65 2.64 -13.93
CA GLY A 80 -23.70 2.33 -12.49
C GLY A 80 -22.36 2.13 -11.78
N LEU A 81 -21.24 2.15 -12.51
CA LEU A 81 -19.91 1.84 -11.97
C LEU A 81 -18.88 2.90 -12.32
N GLU A 82 -19.23 4.19 -12.16
CA GLU A 82 -18.19 5.16 -11.80
C GLU A 82 -17.66 4.80 -10.41
N MET A 83 -16.70 3.88 -10.37
CA MET A 83 -15.67 3.94 -9.35
C MET A 83 -14.94 5.27 -9.62
N THR A 84 -15.44 6.34 -9.01
CA THR A 84 -14.76 7.63 -8.98
C THR A 84 -13.44 7.45 -8.23
N PHE A 85 -12.44 6.90 -8.93
CA PHE A 85 -11.08 7.37 -8.81
C PHE A 85 -11.03 8.73 -9.49
N THR A 86 -11.83 9.69 -9.01
CA THR A 86 -11.39 11.07 -9.07
C THR A 86 -10.17 11.12 -8.17
N ALA A 87 -9.02 10.71 -8.72
CA ALA A 87 -7.80 11.43 -8.43
C ALA A 87 -8.19 12.87 -8.70
N ASN A 88 -8.50 13.62 -7.65
CA ASN A 88 -8.66 15.06 -7.69
C ASN A 88 -7.37 15.60 -8.30
N LEU A 89 -7.33 15.71 -9.63
CA LEU A 89 -6.27 16.37 -10.39
C LEU A 89 -6.22 17.88 -10.06
N GLN A 90 -7.11 18.33 -9.17
CA GLN A 90 -7.17 19.65 -8.57
C GLN A 90 -6.38 19.79 -7.27
N GLU A 91 -5.75 18.72 -6.75
CA GLU A 91 -4.79 18.81 -5.63
C GLU A 91 -3.33 18.95 -6.09
N ARG A 92 -3.10 19.48 -7.30
CA ARG A 92 -1.75 19.81 -7.80
C ARG A 92 -1.04 20.98 -7.09
N GLU A 93 -1.59 21.46 -5.97
CA GLU A 93 -0.96 22.48 -5.12
C GLU A 93 -1.06 22.11 -3.62
N HIS A 94 -1.19 20.81 -3.27
CA HIS A 94 -0.93 20.41 -1.89
C HIS A 94 0.59 20.36 -1.66
N HIS A 95 1.15 21.54 -1.43
CA HIS A 95 2.44 21.71 -0.79
C HIS A 95 2.39 20.99 0.56
N TYR A 96 2.81 19.73 0.59
CA TYR A 96 3.08 19.03 1.85
C TYR A 96 4.20 19.81 2.53
N PRO A 97 3.94 20.54 3.63
CA PRO A 97 5.00 21.26 4.29
C PRO A 97 5.85 20.20 4.97
N TYR A 98 6.97 19.85 4.34
CA TYR A 98 8.04 19.18 5.06
C TYR A 98 8.43 20.10 6.23
N PRO A 99 8.52 19.59 7.47
CA PRO A 99 9.04 20.37 8.57
C PRO A 99 10.47 20.80 8.22
N THR A 100 10.64 22.08 7.91
CA THR A 100 11.97 22.65 7.70
C THR A 100 12.59 22.85 9.08
N ALA A 101 13.45 21.90 9.42
CA ALA A 101 14.31 21.82 10.60
C ALA A 101 13.64 21.34 11.91
N PRO A 102 14.36 20.53 12.71
CA PRO A 102 13.99 20.29 14.11
C PRO A 102 14.05 21.60 14.90
N PRO A 103 13.24 21.76 15.97
CA PRO A 103 13.35 22.93 16.83
C PRO A 103 14.76 23.00 17.42
N ASP A 104 15.37 24.18 17.36
CA ASP A 104 16.66 24.46 18.01
C ASP A 104 16.57 24.09 19.50
N ALA A 105 17.65 23.47 19.98
CA ALA A 105 17.80 22.94 21.34
C ALA A 105 17.69 24.02 22.44
#